data_AF-A0AAV1ZKC9-F1
#
_entry.id   AF-A0AAV1ZKC9-F1
#
_cell.length_a   1.000
_cell.length_b   1.000
_cell.length_c   1.000
_cell.angle_alpha   90.00
_cell.angle_beta   90.00
_cell.angle_gamma   90.00
#
_symmetry.space_group_name_H-M   'P 1'
#
loop_
_entity.id
_entity.type
_entity.pdbx_description
1 polymer ?
#
loop_
_entity_poly.entity_id
_entity_poly.type
_entity_poly.pdbx_seq_one_letter_code
_entity_poly.pdbx_strand_id
1 'polypeptide(L)'
;MDIGAGFFGSEEREQFFYELSREINSSLEKNFPTGDVKFIAEPGCYCVASAVSIVTSIIGKKSVSTTENGIEKEYFLNDGFYQSFFEHHDIYDVKPIPVLTPQELEQRANYKSRVWGQTCCSEDLIKEECILPEMEDGEFIRWLNMGAYGKGVSSTFTIVPHPADRYVYVQDSRLRFHSIPNPKEVTDYISEVADLVENKEIANGHL
;
A
#
# COMPACT_ATOMS: atom_id res chain seq x y z
N MET A 1 23.28 15.95 -14.07
CA MET A 1 22.30 16.66 -13.24
C MET A 1 21.37 15.63 -12.64
N ASP A 2 21.16 15.72 -11.34
CA ASP A 2 20.22 14.87 -10.62
C ASP A 2 18.91 15.64 -10.43
N ILE A 3 17.78 15.04 -10.83
CA ILE A 3 16.45 15.61 -10.62
C ILE A 3 15.77 15.06 -9.36
N GLY A 4 16.43 14.13 -8.66
CA GLY A 4 16.01 13.56 -7.39
C GLY A 4 14.82 12.62 -7.50
N ALA A 5 14.11 12.49 -6.38
CA ALA A 5 12.94 11.63 -6.20
C ALA A 5 11.61 12.38 -6.52
N GLY A 6 10.51 12.00 -5.85
CA GLY A 6 9.21 12.66 -6.00
C GLY A 6 8.22 11.94 -6.92
N PHE A 7 8.55 10.73 -7.37
CA PHE A 7 7.70 9.89 -8.19
C PHE A 7 6.88 8.94 -7.29
N PHE A 8 5.55 8.98 -7.41
CA PHE A 8 4.62 8.15 -6.63
C PHE A 8 4.34 6.83 -7.34
N GLY A 9 4.35 5.71 -6.60
CA GLY A 9 4.20 4.35 -7.13
C GLY A 9 2.89 3.68 -6.76
N SER A 10 1.76 4.23 -7.21
CA SER A 10 0.43 3.65 -7.05
C SER A 10 -0.25 3.53 -8.42
N GLU A 11 -1.15 2.56 -8.57
CA GLU A 11 -1.95 2.40 -9.80
C GLU A 11 -2.77 3.67 -10.08
N GLU A 12 -3.31 4.28 -9.02
CA GLU A 12 -4.08 5.52 -9.08
C GLU A 12 -3.28 6.71 -9.63
N ARG A 13 -1.94 6.69 -9.55
CA ARG A 13 -1.06 7.78 -9.99
C ARG A 13 -0.24 7.45 -11.22
N GLU A 14 -0.49 6.32 -11.89
CA GLU A 14 0.26 5.93 -13.07
C GLU A 14 0.15 6.99 -14.19
N GLN A 15 -1.06 7.50 -14.43
CA GLN A 15 -1.29 8.56 -15.41
C GLN A 15 -0.53 9.85 -15.06
N PHE A 16 -0.52 10.22 -13.79
CA PHE A 16 0.22 11.38 -13.30
C PHE A 16 1.73 11.21 -13.50
N PHE A 17 2.27 10.00 -13.30
CA PHE A 17 3.67 9.70 -13.58
C PHE A 17 4.03 9.92 -15.05
N TYR A 18 3.18 9.50 -16.00
CA TYR A 18 3.42 9.75 -17.43
C TYR A 18 3.33 11.24 -17.80
N GLU A 19 2.42 11.99 -17.17
CA GLU A 19 2.31 13.44 -17.36
C GLU A 19 3.55 14.17 -16.83
N LEU A 20 3.98 13.84 -15.60
CA LEU A 20 5.19 14.38 -15.00
C LEU A 20 6.43 14.07 -15.83
N SER A 21 6.55 12.81 -16.31
CA SER A 21 7.68 12.39 -17.15
C SER A 21 7.73 13.16 -18.47
N ARG A 22 6.58 13.42 -19.11
CA ARG A 22 6.51 14.23 -20.33
C ARG A 22 6.93 15.67 -20.08
N GLU A 23 6.46 16.27 -18.99
CA GLU A 23 6.80 17.66 -18.64
C GLU A 23 8.29 17.80 -18.31
N ILE A 24 8.85 16.85 -17.56
CA ILE A 24 10.30 16.78 -17.28
C ILE A 24 11.06 16.70 -18.60
N ASN A 25 10.74 15.75 -19.48
CA ASN A 25 11.45 15.58 -20.75
C ASN A 25 11.38 16.84 -21.64
N SER A 26 10.19 17.45 -21.76
CA SER A 26 10.00 18.72 -22.48
C SER A 26 10.87 19.84 -21.90
N SER A 27 10.93 19.96 -20.58
CA SER A 27 11.76 20.94 -19.89
C SER A 27 13.25 20.66 -20.09
N LEU A 28 13.68 19.39 -20.07
CA LEU A 28 15.07 19.01 -20.31
C LEU A 28 15.50 19.34 -21.75
N GLU A 29 14.69 19.01 -22.75
CA GLU A 29 14.94 19.32 -24.15
C GLU A 29 15.05 20.84 -24.39
N LYS A 30 14.17 21.62 -23.76
CA LYS A 30 14.16 23.08 -23.88
C LYS A 30 15.39 23.74 -23.24
N ASN A 31 15.79 23.29 -22.06
CA ASN A 31 16.83 23.96 -21.27
C ASN A 31 18.24 23.38 -21.51
N PHE A 32 18.34 22.13 -21.97
CA PHE A 32 19.60 21.42 -22.20
C PHE A 32 19.65 20.76 -23.59
N PRO A 33 19.50 21.52 -24.68
CA PRO A 33 19.30 20.98 -26.04
C PRO A 33 20.53 20.28 -26.64
N THR A 34 21.73 20.48 -26.07
CA THR A 34 22.98 19.96 -26.66
C THR A 34 23.28 18.50 -26.28
N GLY A 35 22.59 17.94 -25.28
CA GLY A 35 22.81 16.55 -24.84
C GLY A 35 24.09 16.33 -24.03
N ASP A 36 24.83 17.39 -23.71
CA ASP A 36 26.10 17.30 -22.94
C ASP A 36 25.88 17.02 -21.45
N VAL A 37 24.62 17.04 -21.00
CA VAL A 37 24.23 16.80 -19.62
C VAL A 37 23.59 15.43 -19.49
N LYS A 38 24.19 14.55 -18.68
CA LYS A 38 23.56 13.32 -18.23
C LYS A 38 22.54 13.62 -17.13
N PHE A 39 21.31 13.16 -17.29
CA PHE A 39 20.26 13.25 -16.27
C PHE A 39 20.11 11.92 -15.52
N ILE A 40 19.83 12.03 -14.22
CA ILE A 40 19.56 10.89 -13.33
C ILE A 40 18.33 11.26 -12.49
N ALA A 41 17.47 10.29 -12.24
CA ALA A 41 16.33 10.39 -11.33
C ALA A 41 16.44 9.27 -10.28
N GLU A 42 15.85 9.49 -9.11
CA GLU A 42 15.88 8.58 -7.96
C GLU A 42 14.46 8.12 -7.56
N PRO A 43 13.73 7.36 -8.41
CA PRO A 43 12.32 7.04 -8.22
C PRO A 43 12.09 5.90 -7.21
N GLY A 44 12.63 6.04 -5.99
CA GLY A 44 12.56 4.99 -4.96
C GLY A 44 11.12 4.57 -4.62
N CYS A 45 10.28 5.53 -4.22
CA CYS A 45 8.87 5.27 -3.90
C CYS A 45 8.11 4.66 -5.08
N TYR A 46 8.34 5.16 -6.30
CA TYR A 46 7.70 4.63 -7.51
C TYR A 46 7.98 3.14 -7.71
N CYS A 47 9.22 2.71 -7.47
CA CYS A 47 9.62 1.32 -7.70
C CYS A 47 9.07 0.34 -6.66
N VAL A 48 8.83 0.77 -5.42
CA VAL A 48 8.56 -0.17 -4.31
C VAL A 48 7.18 -0.05 -3.69
N ALA A 49 6.48 1.10 -3.81
CA ALA A 49 5.25 1.34 -3.08
C ALA A 49 4.19 0.25 -3.33
N SER A 50 3.83 0.00 -4.59
CA SER A 50 2.82 -1.01 -4.96
C SER A 50 3.29 -2.47 -4.82
N ALA A 51 4.58 -2.71 -4.54
CA ALA A 51 5.13 -4.06 -4.45
C ALA A 51 4.82 -4.78 -3.12
N VAL A 52 4.41 -4.04 -2.09
CA VAL A 52 4.08 -4.61 -0.78
C VAL A 52 2.67 -4.19 -0.39
N SER A 53 1.91 -5.17 0.08
CA SER A 53 0.61 -4.98 0.71
C SER A 53 0.66 -5.52 2.13
N ILE A 54 -0.16 -4.96 3.00
CA ILE A 54 -0.28 -5.39 4.39
C ILE A 54 -1.70 -5.87 4.63
N VAL A 55 -1.84 -6.93 5.41
CA VAL A 55 -3.14 -7.48 5.80
C VAL A 55 -3.22 -7.48 7.31
N THR A 56 -4.19 -6.76 7.84
CA THR A 56 -4.41 -6.57 9.28
C THR A 56 -5.72 -7.23 9.68
N SER A 57 -5.78 -7.85 10.85
CA SER A 57 -7.03 -8.35 11.44
C SER A 57 -7.63 -7.33 12.39
N ILE A 58 -8.96 -7.25 12.42
CA ILE A 58 -9.69 -6.50 13.45
C ILE A 58 -9.65 -7.30 14.75
N ILE A 59 -9.15 -6.67 15.81
CA ILE A 59 -9.03 -7.25 17.15
C ILE A 59 -10.02 -6.66 18.15
N GLY A 60 -10.76 -5.64 17.72
CA GLY A 60 -11.84 -5.06 18.50
C GLY A 60 -12.60 -4.02 17.70
N LYS A 61 -13.82 -3.75 18.14
CA LYS A 61 -14.68 -2.73 17.57
C LYS A 61 -15.50 -2.01 18.62
N LYS A 62 -15.89 -0.78 18.31
CA LYS A 62 -16.72 0.05 19.18
C LYS A 62 -17.71 0.84 18.34
N SER A 63 -18.93 1.01 18.84
CA SER A 63 -19.94 1.89 18.23
C SER A 63 -20.08 3.15 19.08
N VAL A 64 -20.00 4.31 18.44
CA VAL A 64 -20.13 5.63 19.08
C VAL A 64 -21.36 6.30 18.50
N SER A 65 -22.34 6.60 19.34
CA SER A 65 -23.50 7.39 18.93
C SER A 65 -23.12 8.87 18.93
N THR A 66 -23.21 9.53 17.77
CA THR A 66 -22.99 10.98 17.66
C THR A 66 -24.33 11.69 17.51
N THR A 67 -24.44 12.88 18.11
CA THR A 67 -25.67 13.68 18.08
C THR A 67 -25.98 14.27 16.71
N GLU A 68 -24.98 14.35 15.82
CA GLU A 68 -25.07 15.03 14.52
C GLU A 68 -25.01 14.08 13.31
N ASN A 69 -24.37 12.90 13.42
CA ASN A 69 -24.07 12.04 12.26
C ASN A 69 -24.58 10.59 12.37
N GLY A 70 -25.31 10.23 13.44
CA GLY A 70 -25.79 8.87 13.65
C GLY A 70 -24.77 7.98 14.37
N ILE A 71 -24.62 6.73 13.95
CA ILE A 71 -23.68 5.78 14.57
C ILE A 71 -22.37 5.81 13.80
N GLU A 72 -21.27 6.10 14.50
CA GLU A 72 -19.90 5.94 14.02
C GLU A 72 -19.28 4.67 14.58
N LYS A 73 -18.37 4.04 13.83
CA LYS A 73 -17.68 2.82 14.24
C LYS A 73 -16.19 3.11 14.45
N GLU A 74 -15.59 2.52 15.47
CA GLU A 74 -14.15 2.51 15.65
C GLU A 74 -13.67 1.06 15.57
N TYR A 75 -12.66 0.80 14.76
CA TYR A 75 -12.03 -0.50 14.58
C TYR A 75 -10.59 -0.46 15.05
N PHE A 76 -10.17 -1.49 15.77
CA PHE A 76 -8.81 -1.64 16.29
C PHE A 76 -8.14 -2.80 15.56
N LEU A 77 -6.95 -2.56 15.02
CA LEU A 77 -6.19 -3.54 14.26
C LEU A 77 -5.08 -4.16 15.10
N ASN A 78 -4.58 -5.31 14.67
CA ASN A 78 -3.37 -5.94 15.23
C ASN A 78 -2.05 -5.33 14.69
N ASP A 79 -2.12 -4.21 13.99
CA ASP A 79 -0.99 -3.44 13.44
C ASP A 79 -1.33 -1.95 13.52
N GLY A 80 -0.32 -1.07 13.50
CA GLY A 80 -0.46 0.33 13.89
C GLY A 80 0.60 1.26 13.33
N PHE A 81 0.49 2.53 13.70
CA PHE A 81 1.42 3.62 13.37
C PHE A 81 2.87 3.32 13.78
N TYR A 82 3.06 2.57 14.85
CA TYR A 82 4.40 2.24 15.34
C TYR A 82 5.04 1.04 14.64
N GLN A 83 4.29 0.29 13.83
CA GLN A 83 4.76 -0.89 13.11
C GLN A 83 4.73 -0.62 11.60
N SER A 84 3.61 -0.88 10.94
CA SER A 84 3.53 -0.86 9.47
C SER A 84 3.16 0.48 8.88
N PHE A 85 2.40 1.28 9.61
CA PHE A 85 1.91 2.57 9.14
C PHE A 85 2.90 3.68 9.48
N PHE A 86 2.76 4.81 8.82
CA PHE A 86 3.62 5.97 9.03
C PHE A 86 2.81 7.25 8.80
N GLU A 87 3.38 8.37 9.25
CA GLU A 87 2.74 9.67 9.11
C GLU A 87 2.48 9.98 7.63
N HIS A 88 1.27 10.47 7.35
CA HIS A 88 0.84 10.84 6.01
C HIS A 88 0.84 9.70 4.97
N HIS A 89 0.76 8.42 5.37
CA HIS A 89 0.64 7.30 4.42
C HIS A 89 -0.49 7.47 3.39
N ASP A 90 -1.56 8.20 3.74
CA ASP A 90 -2.66 8.59 2.86
C ASP A 90 -2.23 9.28 1.56
N ILE A 91 -1.11 10.04 1.56
CA ILE A 91 -0.61 10.71 0.35
C ILE A 91 -0.11 9.72 -0.70
N TYR A 92 0.14 8.46 -0.30
CA TYR A 92 0.57 7.35 -1.13
C TYR A 92 -0.60 6.43 -1.53
N ASP A 93 -1.83 6.94 -1.42
CA ASP A 93 -3.07 6.25 -1.79
C ASP A 93 -3.32 4.95 -0.99
N VAL A 94 -2.74 4.87 0.21
CA VAL A 94 -2.99 3.78 1.16
C VAL A 94 -4.40 3.96 1.74
N LYS A 95 -5.25 2.95 1.56
CA LYS A 95 -6.66 2.97 1.98
C LYS A 95 -7.06 1.62 2.56
N PRO A 96 -8.01 1.57 3.51
CA PRO A 96 -8.54 0.31 4.00
C PRO A 96 -9.38 -0.37 2.92
N ILE A 97 -9.07 -1.62 2.61
CA ILE A 97 -9.84 -2.48 1.70
C ILE A 97 -10.34 -3.69 2.49
N PRO A 98 -11.63 -3.76 2.86
CA PRO A 98 -12.20 -4.92 3.53
C PRO A 98 -11.99 -6.20 2.71
N VAL A 99 -11.48 -7.25 3.33
CA VAL A 99 -11.35 -8.58 2.71
C VAL A 99 -12.67 -9.32 2.88
N LEU A 100 -13.65 -8.92 2.08
CA LEU A 100 -15.00 -9.47 2.06
C LEU A 100 -15.40 -9.86 0.63
N THR A 101 -16.32 -10.80 0.50
CA THR A 101 -16.89 -11.13 -0.82
C THR A 101 -17.78 -9.98 -1.34
N PRO A 102 -17.98 -9.86 -2.66
CA PRO A 102 -18.89 -8.84 -3.21
C PRO A 102 -20.30 -8.90 -2.62
N GLN A 103 -20.81 -10.11 -2.37
CA GLN A 103 -22.12 -10.32 -1.76
C GLN A 103 -22.18 -9.77 -0.32
N GLU A 104 -21.13 -9.96 0.47
CA GLU A 104 -21.06 -9.39 1.82
C GLU A 104 -20.98 -7.88 1.82
N LEU A 105 -20.21 -7.30 0.88
CA LEU A 105 -20.12 -5.84 0.72
C LEU A 105 -21.47 -5.20 0.39
N GLU A 106 -22.30 -5.87 -0.42
CA GLU A 106 -23.65 -5.40 -0.76
C GLU A 106 -24.66 -5.56 0.39
N GLN A 107 -24.50 -6.59 1.22
CA GLN A 107 -25.44 -6.93 2.28
C GLN A 107 -25.19 -6.17 3.59
N ARG A 108 -23.94 -5.74 3.84
CA ARG A 108 -23.55 -5.07 5.08
C ARG A 108 -23.82 -3.57 5.00
N ALA A 109 -24.31 -3.01 6.10
CA ALA A 109 -24.47 -1.57 6.22
C ALA A 109 -23.11 -0.88 6.28
N ASN A 110 -23.00 0.30 5.65
CA ASN A 110 -21.80 1.12 5.68
C ASN A 110 -21.88 2.17 6.79
N TYR A 111 -20.76 2.37 7.50
CA TYR A 111 -20.65 3.32 8.60
C TYR A 111 -19.45 4.24 8.40
N LYS A 112 -19.63 5.50 8.82
CA LYS A 112 -18.49 6.39 9.10
C LYS A 112 -17.64 5.73 10.18
N SER A 113 -16.36 5.59 9.89
CA SER A 113 -15.46 4.74 10.64
C SER A 113 -14.11 5.39 10.91
N ARG A 114 -13.56 5.09 12.08
CA ARG A 114 -12.17 5.36 12.49
C ARG A 114 -11.42 4.05 12.64
N VAL A 115 -10.15 4.04 12.23
CA VAL A 115 -9.30 2.87 12.31
C VAL A 115 -8.07 3.20 13.15
N TRP A 116 -7.86 2.39 14.19
CA TRP A 116 -6.81 2.54 15.19
C TRP A 116 -5.88 1.33 15.15
N GLY A 117 -4.63 1.53 15.54
CA GLY A 117 -3.74 0.42 15.89
C GLY A 117 -4.04 -0.16 17.27
N GLN A 118 -3.22 -1.12 17.69
CA GLN A 118 -3.40 -1.86 18.94
C GLN A 118 -2.92 -1.13 20.20
N THR A 119 -2.25 0.02 20.07
CA THR A 119 -1.65 0.70 21.23
C THR A 119 -2.64 1.66 21.89
N CYS A 120 -2.36 2.06 23.13
CA CYS A 120 -3.15 3.07 23.83
C CYS A 120 -2.75 4.51 23.48
N CYS A 121 -1.88 4.71 22.48
CA CYS A 121 -1.38 6.02 22.08
C CYS A 121 -2.38 6.71 21.15
N SER A 122 -2.64 8.00 21.34
CA SER A 122 -3.52 8.78 20.46
C SER A 122 -3.01 8.89 19.02
N GLU A 123 -1.69 8.83 18.85
CA GLU A 123 -0.97 8.87 17.58
C GLU A 123 -1.10 7.57 16.80
N ASP A 124 -1.60 6.50 17.43
CA ASP A 124 -1.87 5.22 16.78
C ASP A 124 -3.23 5.22 16.05
N LEU A 125 -3.57 6.38 15.48
CA LEU A 125 -4.73 6.59 14.63
C LEU A 125 -4.28 6.38 13.18
N ILE A 126 -4.69 5.26 12.60
CA ILE A 126 -4.36 4.92 11.21
C ILE A 126 -5.25 5.72 10.26
N LYS A 127 -6.55 5.76 10.53
CA LYS A 127 -7.52 6.46 9.67
C LYS A 127 -8.53 7.22 10.50
N GLU A 128 -8.50 8.54 10.42
CA GLU A 128 -9.43 9.43 11.14
C GLU A 128 -10.85 9.41 10.55
N GLU A 129 -10.97 9.29 9.24
CA GLU A 129 -12.27 9.21 8.57
C GLU A 129 -12.20 8.27 7.37
N CYS A 130 -13.07 7.27 7.37
CA CYS A 130 -13.34 6.41 6.22
C CYS A 130 -14.77 5.86 6.27
N ILE A 131 -15.21 5.27 5.17
CA ILE A 131 -16.45 4.50 5.12
C ILE A 131 -16.08 3.03 5.02
N LEU A 132 -16.58 2.23 5.96
CA LEU A 132 -16.40 0.78 5.96
C LEU A 132 -17.75 0.09 6.13
N PRO A 133 -17.94 -1.09 5.51
CA PRO A 133 -19.06 -1.96 5.86
C PRO A 133 -18.94 -2.38 7.33
N GLU A 134 -20.02 -2.90 7.92
CA GLU A 134 -19.94 -3.47 9.26
C GLU A 134 -18.94 -4.63 9.30
N MET A 135 -17.84 -4.41 9.99
CA MET A 135 -16.81 -5.42 10.21
C MET A 135 -16.93 -6.09 11.59
N GLU A 136 -16.41 -7.31 11.67
CA GLU A 136 -16.38 -8.17 12.85
C GLU A 136 -14.95 -8.48 13.31
N ASP A 137 -14.81 -8.85 14.58
CA ASP A 137 -13.52 -9.29 15.13
C ASP A 137 -13.03 -10.54 14.39
N GLY A 138 -11.75 -10.54 14.02
CA GLY A 138 -11.11 -11.59 13.22
C GLY A 138 -11.23 -11.42 11.71
N GLU A 139 -12.01 -10.45 11.22
CA GLU A 139 -12.03 -10.09 9.80
C GLU A 139 -10.81 -9.25 9.42
N PHE A 140 -10.49 -9.24 8.13
CA PHE A 140 -9.25 -8.64 7.63
C PHE A 140 -9.50 -7.39 6.80
N ILE A 141 -8.56 -6.46 6.89
CA ILE A 141 -8.43 -5.30 6.01
C ILE A 141 -7.08 -5.41 5.31
N ARG A 142 -7.11 -5.29 3.98
CA ARG A 142 -5.92 -5.20 3.13
C ARG A 142 -5.59 -3.73 2.86
N TRP A 143 -4.30 -3.43 2.83
CA TRP A 143 -3.73 -2.11 2.60
C TRP A 143 -2.71 -2.25 1.47
N LEU A 144 -3.00 -1.63 0.32
CA LEU A 144 -2.09 -1.60 -0.82
C LEU A 144 -1.10 -0.44 -0.67
N ASN A 145 -0.09 -0.41 -1.55
CA ASN A 145 0.91 0.68 -1.64
C ASN A 145 1.79 0.85 -0.38
N MET A 146 2.04 -0.23 0.36
CA MET A 146 2.76 -0.21 1.66
C MET A 146 4.27 -0.46 1.56
N GLY A 147 4.84 -0.54 0.35
CA GLY A 147 6.25 -0.91 0.18
C GLY A 147 7.25 0.22 0.40
N ALA A 148 6.80 1.48 0.36
CA ALA A 148 7.64 2.63 0.63
C ALA A 148 7.51 3.06 2.11
N TYR A 149 8.63 3.39 2.74
CA TYR A 149 8.77 3.98 4.08
C TYR A 149 8.33 3.14 5.28
N GLY A 150 7.22 2.40 5.21
CA GLY A 150 6.60 1.70 6.35
C GLY A 150 7.59 0.87 7.16
N LYS A 151 8.19 -0.16 6.56
CA LYS A 151 9.21 -0.98 7.25
C LYS A 151 10.42 -0.17 7.72
N GLY A 152 10.80 0.87 6.97
CA GLY A 152 11.98 1.71 7.26
C GLY A 152 11.83 2.59 8.50
N VAL A 153 10.60 2.93 8.89
CA VAL A 153 10.30 3.74 10.08
C VAL A 153 9.63 2.95 11.21
N SER A 154 9.45 1.63 11.00
CA SER A 154 8.84 0.73 11.97
C SER A 154 9.65 0.63 13.26
N SER A 155 8.95 0.36 14.37
CA SER A 155 9.52 0.19 15.70
C SER A 155 8.88 -1.01 16.41
N THR A 156 9.46 -1.42 17.54
CA THR A 156 8.87 -2.42 18.44
C THR A 156 8.22 -1.75 19.66
N PHE A 157 7.58 -0.59 19.46
CA PHE A 157 6.88 0.13 20.52
C PHE A 157 5.88 -0.80 21.21
N THR A 158 5.77 -0.69 22.53
CA THR A 158 4.98 -1.60 23.39
C THR A 158 5.34 -3.10 23.28
N ILE A 159 6.56 -3.43 22.82
CA ILE A 159 7.06 -4.83 22.71
C ILE A 159 6.27 -5.63 21.66
N VAL A 160 5.58 -4.96 20.74
CA VAL A 160 4.95 -5.60 19.59
C VAL A 160 6.05 -5.94 18.56
N PRO A 161 6.14 -7.21 18.10
CA PRO A 161 7.10 -7.59 17.07
C PRO A 161 6.70 -7.01 15.70
N HIS A 162 7.66 -6.93 14.77
CA HIS A 162 7.35 -6.61 13.38
C HIS A 162 6.39 -7.63 12.77
N PRO A 163 5.52 -7.21 11.83
CA PRO A 163 4.62 -8.12 11.13
C PRO A 163 5.40 -9.22 10.41
N ALA A 164 4.77 -10.38 10.25
CA ALA A 164 5.36 -11.48 9.50
C ALA A 164 5.37 -11.15 8.00
N ASP A 165 6.54 -11.26 7.37
CA ASP A 165 6.69 -11.05 5.93
C ASP A 165 6.45 -12.36 5.17
N ARG A 166 5.77 -12.27 4.02
CA ARG A 166 5.74 -13.33 3.02
C ARG A 166 6.03 -12.75 1.65
N TYR A 167 7.00 -13.36 0.96
CA TYR A 167 7.27 -13.02 -0.43
C TYR A 167 6.40 -13.90 -1.32
N VAL A 168 5.68 -13.27 -2.24
CA VAL A 168 4.82 -13.95 -3.18
C VAL A 168 5.28 -13.60 -4.59
N TYR A 169 5.40 -14.62 -5.43
CA TYR A 169 5.63 -14.43 -6.85
C TYR A 169 4.36 -14.77 -7.61
N VAL A 170 3.77 -13.76 -8.24
CA VAL A 170 2.63 -13.93 -9.15
C VAL A 170 3.17 -14.02 -10.57
N GLN A 171 2.94 -15.16 -11.22
CA GLN A 171 3.34 -15.36 -12.60
C GLN A 171 2.45 -14.51 -13.52
N ASP A 172 2.96 -13.36 -13.96
CA ASP A 172 2.27 -12.45 -14.88
C ASP A 172 2.83 -12.59 -16.31
N SER A 173 1.93 -12.76 -17.29
CA SER A 173 2.28 -12.84 -18.72
C SER A 173 2.94 -11.58 -19.29
N ARG A 174 2.83 -10.45 -18.58
CA ARG A 174 3.47 -9.17 -18.90
C ARG A 174 4.94 -9.14 -18.50
N LEU A 175 5.42 -10.04 -17.63
CA LEU A 175 6.83 -10.10 -17.26
C LEU A 175 7.70 -10.42 -18.48
N ARG A 176 8.51 -9.45 -18.88
CA ARG A 176 9.46 -9.58 -19.99
C ARG A 176 10.82 -10.01 -19.44
N PHE A 177 11.04 -11.30 -19.29
CA PHE A 177 12.30 -11.84 -18.74
C PHE A 177 13.56 -11.39 -19.49
N HIS A 178 13.44 -11.00 -20.77
CA HIS A 178 14.57 -10.52 -21.56
C HIS A 178 15.17 -9.19 -21.08
N SER A 179 14.46 -8.41 -20.27
CA SER A 179 14.96 -7.15 -19.69
C SER A 179 15.55 -7.31 -18.29
N ILE A 180 15.49 -8.51 -17.70
CA ILE A 180 16.04 -8.78 -16.39
C ILE A 180 17.50 -9.21 -16.55
N PRO A 181 18.48 -8.47 -16.00
CA PRO A 181 19.86 -8.94 -15.96
C PRO A 181 19.96 -10.20 -15.08
N ASN A 182 20.74 -11.18 -15.51
CA ASN A 182 20.91 -12.49 -14.83
C ASN A 182 19.57 -13.17 -14.49
N PRO A 183 18.70 -13.43 -15.48
CA PRO A 183 17.33 -13.91 -15.22
C PRO A 183 17.31 -15.22 -14.45
N LYS A 184 18.31 -16.09 -14.65
CA LYS A 184 18.44 -17.36 -13.92
C LYS A 184 18.69 -17.13 -12.42
N GLU A 185 19.61 -16.24 -12.06
CA GLU A 185 19.93 -15.93 -10.66
C GLU A 185 18.71 -15.33 -9.95
N VAL A 186 17.99 -14.45 -10.65
CA VAL A 186 16.75 -13.85 -10.16
C VAL A 186 15.66 -14.91 -9.97
N THR A 187 15.45 -15.81 -10.94
CA THR A 187 14.44 -16.88 -10.80
C THR A 187 14.81 -17.89 -9.73
N ASP A 188 16.08 -18.24 -9.60
CA ASP A 188 16.57 -19.17 -8.58
C ASP A 188 16.32 -18.56 -7.19
N TYR A 189 16.72 -17.30 -6.97
CA TYR A 189 16.44 -16.57 -5.73
C TYR A 189 14.94 -16.50 -5.41
N ILE A 190 14.11 -16.08 -6.36
CA ILE A 190 12.66 -15.97 -6.14
C ILE A 190 12.06 -17.34 -5.79
N SER A 191 12.50 -18.42 -6.44
CA SER A 191 12.02 -19.78 -6.15
C SER A 191 12.41 -20.28 -4.75
N GLU A 192 13.49 -19.75 -4.18
CA GLU A 192 13.94 -20.08 -2.82
C GLU A 192 13.22 -19.25 -1.75
N VAL A 193 12.92 -17.98 -2.04
CA VAL A 193 12.42 -17.04 -1.02
C VAL A 193 10.92 -16.75 -1.09
N ALA A 194 10.24 -17.08 -2.20
CA ALA A 194 8.85 -16.71 -2.43
C ALA A 194 7.95 -17.92 -2.72
N ASP A 195 6.72 -17.83 -2.23
CA ASP A 195 5.67 -18.77 -2.59
C ASP A 195 5.14 -18.42 -4.00
N LEU A 196 5.13 -19.40 -4.91
CA LEU A 196 4.50 -19.26 -6.23
C LEU A 196 2.99 -19.28 -6.06
N VAL A 197 2.32 -18.21 -6.48
CA VAL A 197 0.86 -18.12 -6.50
C VAL A 197 0.38 -18.08 -7.94
N GLU A 198 -0.44 -19.07 -8.32
CA GLU A 198 -1.12 -19.07 -9.62
C GLU A 198 -2.17 -17.96 -9.63
N ASN A 199 -2.10 -17.10 -10.65
CA ASN A 199 -3.08 -16.05 -10.85
C ASN A 199 -4.41 -16.70 -11.30
N LYS A 200 -5.32 -16.92 -10.35
CA LYS A 200 -6.70 -17.27 -10.69
C LYS A 200 -7.40 -15.97 -11.07
N GLU A 201 -7.84 -15.84 -12.31
CA GLU A 201 -8.76 -14.76 -12.69
C GLU A 201 -10.03 -14.88 -11.84
N ILE A 202 -10.11 -14.08 -10.78
CA ILE A 202 -11.36 -13.86 -10.05
C ILE A 202 -12.02 -12.70 -10.79
N ALA A 203 -13.28 -12.90 -11.19
CA ALA A 203 -13.99 -12.04 -12.16
C ALA A 203 -14.04 -10.54 -11.83
N ASN A 204 -13.60 -10.09 -10.64
CA ASN A 204 -13.67 -8.69 -10.19
C ASN A 204 -12.52 -8.27 -9.24
N GLY A 205 -11.25 -8.49 -9.62
CA GLY A 205 -10.13 -7.73 -9.06
C GLY A 205 -9.24 -8.48 -8.05
N HIS A 206 -7.96 -8.49 -8.41
CA HIS A 206 -6.71 -8.88 -7.73
C HIS A 206 -6.76 -9.42 -6.29
N LEU A 207 -6.15 -10.61 -6.13
CA LEU A 207 -5.61 -11.17 -4.87
C LEU A 207 -4.66 -10.19 -4.16
#